data_AF-A0A9W9KCI5-F1
#
_entry.id   AF-A0A9W9KCI5-F1
#
_cell.length_a   1.000
_cell.length_b   1.000
_cell.length_c   1.000
_cell.angle_alpha   90.00
_cell.angle_beta   90.00
_cell.angle_gamma   90.00
#
_symmetry.space_group_name_H-M   'P 1'
#
loop_
_entity.id
_entity.type
_entity.pdbx_description
1 polymer ?
#
loop_
_entity_poly.entity_id
_entity_poly.type
_entity_poly.pdbx_seq_one_letter_code
_entity_poly.pdbx_strand_id
1 'polypeptide(L)'
;MRVLPNSSQAIAPLIGVSTNTGNFVRAALNNRSSSGANTIYAASGYYTFEQVASDFTEVLRKPLRIVSVSGKTFRSFLSPPLPLNIAQEIEEYLVLLEGAGYYAGADLTASLGLLSESPVTWKKFLVQNKGSLL
;
A
#
# COMPACT_ATOMS: atom_id res chain seq x y z
N MET A 1 0.95 -13.52 -12.20
CA MET A 1 2.29 -13.37 -11.59
C MET A 1 2.62 -11.89 -11.54
N ARG A 2 3.15 -11.37 -10.44
CA ARG A 2 3.59 -9.97 -10.30
C ARG A 2 5.07 -9.93 -9.96
N VAL A 3 5.80 -9.06 -10.65
CA VAL A 3 7.24 -8.84 -10.46
C VAL A 3 7.46 -7.60 -9.62
N LEU A 4 8.41 -7.66 -8.69
CA LEU A 4 8.76 -6.56 -7.79
C LEU A 4 10.30 -6.45 -7.66
N PRO A 5 10.85 -5.24 -7.50
CA PRO A 5 12.28 -5.04 -7.31
C PRO A 5 12.74 -5.31 -5.86
N ASN A 6 11.81 -5.63 -4.97
CA ASN A 6 12.02 -5.90 -3.55
C ASN A 6 11.67 -7.36 -3.18
N SER A 7 11.99 -7.76 -1.95
CA SER A 7 11.59 -9.02 -1.32
C SER A 7 10.08 -9.10 -1.17
N SER A 8 9.53 -10.32 -1.21
CA SER A 8 8.10 -10.56 -0.93
C SER A 8 7.70 -10.20 0.51
N GLN A 9 8.68 -10.08 1.41
CA GLN A 9 8.49 -9.68 2.81
C GLN A 9 8.50 -8.17 3.02
N ALA A 10 8.82 -7.36 2.01
CA ALA A 10 8.74 -5.91 2.15
C ALA A 10 7.32 -5.48 2.53
N ILE A 11 7.22 -4.49 3.40
CA ILE A 11 5.97 -4.09 4.05
C ILE A 11 5.52 -2.76 3.46
N ALA A 12 4.25 -2.71 3.05
CA ALA A 12 3.60 -1.49 2.59
C ALA A 12 2.34 -1.17 3.41
N PRO A 13 2.15 0.08 3.85
CA PRO A 13 0.85 0.53 4.32
C PRO A 13 -0.11 0.62 3.14
N LEU A 14 -1.31 0.04 3.27
CA LEU A 14 -2.33 0.10 2.22
C LEU A 14 -3.53 0.93 2.67
N ILE A 15 -4.02 1.78 1.79
CA ILE A 15 -5.22 2.59 1.97
C ILE A 15 -6.16 2.43 0.78
N GLY A 16 -7.45 2.20 1.05
CA GLY A 16 -8.49 2.37 0.05
C GLY A 16 -8.65 3.86 -0.28
N VAL A 17 -7.99 4.34 -1.33
CA VAL A 17 -7.90 5.77 -1.64
C VAL A 17 -9.27 6.40 -1.84
N SER A 18 -10.15 5.77 -2.62
CA SER A 18 -11.47 6.30 -2.94
C SER A 18 -12.42 6.34 -1.73
N THR A 19 -12.26 5.42 -0.78
CA THR A 19 -13.18 5.27 0.36
C THR A 19 -12.69 5.96 1.63
N ASN A 20 -11.38 6.04 1.85
CA ASN A 20 -10.84 6.43 3.17
C ASN A 20 -10.14 7.80 3.19
N THR A 21 -9.70 8.34 2.04
CA THR A 21 -8.94 9.62 2.02
C THR A 21 -9.72 10.76 2.67
N GLY A 22 -11.03 10.87 2.38
CA GLY A 22 -11.88 11.89 3.00
C GLY A 22 -11.98 11.77 4.52
N ASN A 23 -11.89 10.56 5.08
CA ASN A 23 -11.93 10.32 6.52
C ASN A 23 -10.65 10.79 7.21
N PHE A 24 -9.48 10.50 6.64
CA PHE A 24 -8.21 10.98 7.15
C PHE A 24 -8.06 12.51 7.02
N VAL A 25 -8.55 13.10 5.91
CA VAL A 25 -8.59 14.56 5.76
C VAL A 25 -9.49 15.17 6.84
N ARG A 26 -10.70 14.65 7.05
CA ARG A 26 -11.61 15.11 8.10
C ARG A 26 -10.98 15.03 9.49
N ALA A 27 -10.30 13.92 9.81
CA ALA A 27 -9.57 13.77 11.06
C ALA A 27 -8.49 14.86 11.24
N ALA A 28 -7.72 15.17 10.19
CA ALA A 28 -6.75 16.26 10.22
C ALA A 28 -7.40 17.63 10.48
N LEU A 29 -8.56 17.92 9.85
CA LEU A 29 -9.23 19.21 10.04
C LEU A 29 -9.85 19.37 11.44
N ASN A 30 -10.33 18.28 12.04
CA ASN A 30 -10.95 18.31 13.37
C ASN A 30 -9.92 18.41 14.52
N ASN A 31 -8.65 18.07 14.25
CA ASN A 31 -7.58 18.03 15.27
C ASN A 31 -6.53 19.14 15.07
N ARG A 32 -6.90 20.25 14.40
CA ARG A 32 -5.98 21.35 14.05
C ARG A 32 -5.30 22.05 15.24
N SER A 33 -5.89 21.98 16.43
CA SER A 33 -5.49 22.78 17.60
C SER A 33 -4.61 22.06 18.62
N SER A 34 -4.33 20.76 18.46
CA SER A 34 -3.30 20.09 19.27
C SER A 34 -1.93 20.63 18.82
N SER A 35 -1.23 21.31 19.72
CA SER A 35 -0.08 22.21 19.51
C SER A 35 1.23 21.55 19.06
N GLY A 36 1.17 20.60 18.13
CA GLY A 36 2.33 19.96 17.51
C GLY A 36 1.85 19.21 16.28
N ALA A 37 2.64 19.23 15.21
CA ALA A 37 2.34 18.54 13.97
C ALA A 37 2.11 17.03 14.23
N ASN A 38 0.86 16.64 14.51
CA ASN A 38 0.50 15.24 14.60
C ASN A 38 0.48 14.70 13.17
N THR A 39 1.54 13.99 12.79
CA THR A 39 1.54 13.18 11.58
C THR A 39 0.40 12.18 11.67
N ILE A 40 -0.53 12.22 10.72
CA ILE A 40 -1.59 11.22 10.59
C ILE A 40 -1.14 10.23 9.51
N TYR A 41 -0.85 9.00 9.92
CA TYR A 41 -0.46 7.91 9.04
C TYR A 41 -1.69 7.30 8.37
N ALA A 42 -1.91 7.67 7.11
CA ALA A 42 -3.10 7.29 6.36
C ALA A 42 -2.96 5.87 5.80
N ALA A 43 -3.35 4.88 6.60
CA ALA A 43 -3.32 3.47 6.22
C ALA A 43 -4.43 2.69 6.92
N SER A 44 -4.88 1.59 6.30
CA SER A 44 -5.76 0.61 6.94
C SER A 44 -5.00 -0.48 7.71
N GLY A 45 -3.70 -0.56 7.47
CA GLY A 45 -2.80 -1.56 8.03
C GLY A 45 -1.53 -1.68 7.18
N TYR A 46 -0.55 -2.38 7.73
CA TYR A 46 0.67 -2.78 7.05
C TYR A 46 0.52 -4.20 6.52
N TYR A 47 0.96 -4.43 5.27
CA TYR A 47 0.84 -5.71 4.60
C TYR A 47 2.15 -6.06 3.89
N THR A 48 2.55 -7.32 3.95
CA THR A 48 3.61 -7.83 3.05
C THR A 48 3.04 -8.09 1.67
N PHE A 49 3.89 -8.06 0.64
CA PHE A 49 3.45 -8.44 -0.71
C PHE A 49 2.99 -9.90 -0.79
N GLU A 50 3.57 -10.78 0.04
CA GLU A 50 3.11 -12.17 0.17
C GLU A 50 1.71 -12.26 0.77
N GLN A 51 1.42 -11.50 1.84
CA GLN A 51 0.07 -11.44 2.42
C GLN A 51 -0.94 -10.91 1.40
N VAL A 52 -0.58 -9.86 0.65
CA VAL A 52 -1.42 -9.32 -0.42
C VAL A 52 -1.78 -10.40 -1.44
N ALA A 53 -0.80 -11.20 -1.87
CA ALA A 53 -1.02 -12.29 -2.83
C ALA A 53 -1.83 -13.46 -2.26
N SER A 54 -1.61 -13.79 -1.00
CA SER A 54 -2.36 -14.82 -0.27
C SER A 54 -3.84 -14.43 -0.16
N ASP A 55 -4.14 -13.21 0.31
CA ASP A 55 -5.51 -12.70 0.42
C ASP A 55 -6.20 -12.61 -0.94
N PHE A 56 -5.49 -12.19 -1.99
CA PHE A 56 -6.02 -12.20 -3.36
C PHE A 56 -6.42 -13.61 -3.79
N THR A 57 -5.53 -14.58 -3.57
CA THR A 57 -5.76 -15.98 -3.96
C THR A 57 -6.92 -16.59 -3.18
N GLU A 58 -7.00 -16.34 -1.88
CA GLU A 58 -8.08 -16.83 -1.03
C GLU A 58 -9.44 -16.25 -1.44
N VAL A 59 -9.52 -14.94 -1.64
CA VAL A 59 -10.77 -14.22 -1.87
C VAL A 59 -11.30 -14.43 -3.29
N LEU A 60 -10.42 -14.42 -4.29
CA LEU A 60 -10.78 -14.51 -5.71
C LEU A 60 -10.64 -15.92 -6.29
N ARG A 61 -10.05 -16.86 -5.54
CA ARG A 61 -9.77 -18.24 -5.98
C ARG A 61 -8.95 -18.30 -7.28
N LYS A 62 -8.12 -17.27 -7.52
CA LYS A 62 -7.18 -17.16 -8.65
C LYS A 62 -5.75 -17.06 -8.12
N PRO A 63 -4.80 -17.86 -8.62
CA PRO A 63 -3.44 -17.87 -8.08
C PRO A 63 -2.69 -16.58 -8.40
N LEU A 64 -2.10 -15.97 -7.37
CA LEU A 64 -1.16 -14.86 -7.51
C LEU A 64 0.18 -15.22 -6.90
N ARG A 65 1.25 -15.11 -7.70
CA ARG A 65 2.65 -15.28 -7.25
C ARG A 65 3.38 -13.95 -7.31
N ILE A 66 4.12 -13.64 -6.26
CA ILE A 66 5.10 -12.54 -6.20
C ILE A 66 6.46 -13.11 -6.56
N VAL A 67 7.16 -12.45 -7.48
CA VAL A 67 8.52 -12.80 -7.89
C VAL A 67 9.41 -11.57 -7.70
N SER A 68 10.45 -11.74 -6.91
CA SER A 68 11.49 -10.71 -6.77
C SER A 68 12.44 -10.79 -7.96
N VAL A 69 12.73 -9.64 -8.58
CA VAL A 69 13.63 -9.52 -9.73
C VAL A 69 14.60 -8.37 -9.50
N SER A 70 15.70 -8.32 -10.26
CA SER A 70 16.59 -7.17 -10.20
C SER A 70 15.88 -5.89 -10.62
N GLY A 71 16.32 -4.74 -10.07
CA GLY A 71 15.82 -3.42 -10.46
C GLY A 71 15.85 -3.16 -11.97
N LYS A 72 16.96 -3.53 -12.63
CA LYS A 72 17.10 -3.48 -14.10
C LYS A 72 16.01 -4.29 -14.82
N THR A 73 15.76 -5.51 -14.35
CA THR A 73 14.71 -6.37 -14.91
C THR A 73 13.32 -5.76 -14.66
N PHE A 74 13.07 -5.23 -13.47
CA PHE A 74 11.82 -4.56 -13.14
C PHE A 74 11.54 -3.36 -14.06
N ARG A 75 12.52 -2.46 -14.25
CA ARG A 75 12.39 -1.31 -15.18
C ARG A 75 12.07 -1.74 -16.61
N SER A 76 12.62 -2.86 -17.07
CA SER A 76 12.36 -3.37 -18.42
C SER A 76 10.89 -3.78 -18.65
N PHE A 77 10.11 -4.03 -17.60
CA PHE A 77 8.68 -4.27 -17.70
C PHE A 77 7.84 -2.98 -17.70
N LEU A 78 8.41 -1.85 -17.26
CA LEU A 78 7.74 -0.54 -17.21
C LEU A 78 7.98 0.30 -18.47
N SER A 79 9.13 0.12 -19.13
CA SER A 79 9.46 0.76 -20.41
C SER A 79 9.26 -0.22 -21.58
N PRO A 80 8.79 0.23 -22.77
CA PRO A 80 8.54 1.61 -23.19
C PRO A 80 7.22 2.29 -22.75
N PRO A 81 6.22 1.65 -22.10
CA PRO A 81 5.00 2.36 -21.70
C PRO A 81 5.24 3.62 -20.85
N LEU A 82 6.33 3.66 -20.08
CA LEU A 82 6.76 4.82 -19.31
C LEU A 82 8.17 5.29 -19.71
N PRO A 83 8.44 6.62 -19.67
CA PRO A 83 9.79 7.16 -19.80
C PRO A 83 10.76 6.54 -18.79
N LEU A 84 12.03 6.40 -19.17
CA LEU A 84 13.02 5.68 -18.36
C LEU A 84 13.21 6.28 -16.96
N ASN A 85 13.19 7.61 -16.84
CA ASN A 85 13.29 8.30 -15.56
C ASN A 85 12.11 7.99 -14.64
N ILE A 86 10.90 7.87 -15.18
CA ILE A 86 9.69 7.51 -14.40
C ILE A 86 9.76 6.03 -13.98
N ALA A 87 10.21 5.14 -14.86
CA ALA A 87 10.40 3.73 -14.53
C ALA A 87 11.44 3.54 -13.40
N GLN A 88 12.51 4.33 -13.42
CA GLN A 88 13.52 4.33 -12.36
C GLN A 88 12.97 4.87 -11.03
N GLU A 89 12.25 5.99 -11.06
CA GLU A 89 11.65 6.56 -9.85
C GLU A 89 10.67 5.58 -9.16
N ILE A 90 9.84 4.89 -9.93
CA ILE A 90 8.92 3.86 -9.42
C ILE A 90 9.68 2.70 -8.76
N GLU A 91 10.76 2.24 -9.38
CA GLU A 91 11.60 1.19 -8.81
C GLU A 91 12.22 1.64 -7.48
N GLU A 92 12.85 2.81 -7.46
CA GLU A 92 13.50 3.36 -6.27
C GLU A 92 12.51 3.49 -5.11
N TYR A 93 11.29 3.99 -5.38
CA TYR A 93 10.23 4.02 -4.37
C TYR A 93 9.83 2.65 -3.84
N LEU A 94 9.77 1.62 -4.70
CA LEU A 94 9.44 0.27 -4.26
C LEU A 94 10.57 -0.37 -3.45
N VAL A 95 11.83 -0.10 -3.80
CA VAL A 95 13.00 -0.55 -3.03
C VAL A 95 13.03 0.09 -1.63
N LEU A 96 12.56 1.33 -1.49
CA LEU A 96 12.44 2.01 -0.18
C LEU A 96 11.41 1.37 0.76
N LEU A 97 10.60 0.42 0.30
CA LEU A 97 9.73 -0.36 1.18
C LEU A 97 10.47 -1.43 1.99
N GLU A 98 11.75 -1.68 1.67
CA GLU A 98 12.64 -2.52 2.47
C GLU A 98 13.19 -1.79 3.70
N GLY A 99 13.71 -2.55 4.66
CA GLY A 99 14.38 -2.00 5.85
C GLY A 99 13.42 -1.22 6.75
N ALA A 100 13.62 0.10 6.85
CA ALA A 100 12.73 0.96 7.63
C ALA A 100 11.30 1.01 7.07
N GLY A 101 11.14 0.79 5.75
CA GLY A 101 9.85 0.79 5.07
C GLY A 101 9.14 2.14 5.08
N TYR A 102 7.89 2.14 4.62
CA TYR A 102 7.07 3.36 4.57
C TYR A 102 6.62 3.80 5.98
N TYR A 103 6.58 5.11 6.23
CA TYR A 103 6.39 5.71 7.57
C TYR A 103 7.39 5.22 8.64
N ALA A 104 8.50 4.60 8.25
CA ALA A 104 9.46 3.97 9.16
C ALA A 104 8.81 2.96 10.15
N GLY A 105 7.70 2.33 9.76
CA GLY A 105 6.96 1.38 10.60
C GLY A 105 6.22 2.00 11.79
N ALA A 106 5.89 3.29 11.74
CA ALA A 106 5.16 3.96 12.81
C ALA A 106 3.83 3.26 13.20
N ASP A 107 3.49 3.27 14.49
CA ASP A 107 2.22 2.72 14.97
C ASP A 107 1.02 3.52 14.42
N LEU A 108 0.08 2.81 13.81
CA LEU A 108 -1.12 3.39 13.22
C LEU A 108 -2.22 3.65 14.26
N THR A 109 -2.13 3.10 15.47
CA THR A 109 -3.20 3.13 16.49
C THR A 109 -3.70 4.55 16.76
N ALA A 110 -2.78 5.51 16.95
CA ALA A 110 -3.15 6.90 17.18
C ALA A 110 -3.87 7.51 15.97
N SER A 111 -3.42 7.24 14.74
CA SER A 111 -4.04 7.76 13.52
C SER A 111 -5.41 7.15 13.27
N LEU A 112 -5.56 5.85 13.51
CA LEU A 112 -6.82 5.11 13.37
C LEU A 112 -7.85 5.53 14.42
N GLY A 113 -7.41 5.84 15.64
CA GLY A 113 -8.28 6.32 16.72
C GLY A 113 -8.93 7.68 16.46
N LEU A 114 -8.43 8.46 15.49
CA LEU A 114 -9.03 9.74 15.08
C LEU A 114 -10.19 9.58 14.09
N LEU A 115 -10.40 8.39 13.54
CA LEU A 115 -11.40 8.14 12.51
C LEU A 115 -12.75 7.79 13.15
N SER A 116 -13.84 8.39 12.66
CA SER A 116 -15.20 8.01 13.05
C SER A 116 -15.57 6.58 12.63
N GLU A 117 -14.90 6.06 11.59
CA GLU A 117 -15.13 4.73 11.02
C GLU A 117 -13.79 4.07 10.67
N SER A 118 -13.70 2.77 10.89
CA SER A 118 -12.49 2.02 10.52
C SER A 118 -12.30 2.00 9.00
N PRO A 119 -11.06 2.22 8.50
CA PRO A 119 -10.80 2.23 7.07
C PRO A 119 -10.98 0.84 6.45
N VAL A 120 -11.32 0.81 5.17
CA VAL A 120 -11.46 -0.45 4.41
C VAL A 120 -10.11 -1.16 4.33
N THR A 121 -10.03 -2.38 4.88
CA THR A 121 -8.84 -3.25 4.80
C THR A 121 -8.67 -3.86 3.41
N TRP A 122 -7.47 -4.34 3.10
CA TRP A 122 -7.16 -4.99 1.82
C TRP A 122 -8.14 -6.14 1.48
N LYS A 123 -8.35 -7.06 2.42
CA LYS A 123 -9.24 -8.22 2.21
C LYS A 123 -10.70 -7.81 2.01
N LYS A 124 -11.18 -6.80 2.75
CA LYS A 124 -12.53 -6.25 2.58
C LYS A 124 -12.68 -5.58 1.21
N PHE A 125 -11.66 -4.84 0.76
CA PHE A 125 -11.63 -4.25 -0.57
C PHE A 125 -11.76 -5.32 -1.66
N LEU A 126 -11.00 -6.43 -1.56
CA LEU A 126 -11.10 -7.54 -2.52
C LEU A 126 -12.51 -8.13 -2.57
N VAL A 127 -13.14 -8.36 -1.41
CA VAL A 127 -14.51 -8.90 -1.32
C VAL A 127 -15.54 -7.97 -1.96
N GLN A 128 -15.41 -6.67 -1.74
CA GLN A 128 -16.33 -5.67 -2.30
C GLN A 128 -16.18 -5.49 -3.82
N ASN A 129 -14.99 -5.75 -4.36
CA ASN A 129 -14.65 -5.47 -5.75
C ASN A 129 -14.48 -6.73 -6.61
N LYS A 130 -14.89 -7.91 -6.14
CA LYS A 130 -14.68 -9.17 -6.88
C LYS A 130 -15.14 -9.09 -8.33
N GLY A 131 -16.31 -8.50 -8.59
CA GLY A 131 -16.89 -8.42 -9.94
C GLY A 131 -16.06 -7.59 -10.95
N SER A 132 -15.28 -6.62 -10.47
CA SER A 132 -14.45 -5.76 -11.32
C SER A 132 -12.99 -6.23 -11.43
N LEU A 133 -12.58 -7.18 -10.59
CA LEU A 133 -11.22 -7.72 -10.51
C LEU A 133 -11.07 -9.08 -11.21
N LEU A 134 -12.17 -9.63 -11.76
CA LEU A 134 -12.24 -10.94 -12.40
C LEU A 134 -12.30 -10.85 -13.91
#